data_AF-A0A4R6G2V9-F1
#
_entry.id   AF-A0A4R6G2V9-F1
#
_cell.length_a   1.000
_cell.length_b   1.000
_cell.length_c   1.000
_cell.angle_alpha   90.00
_cell.angle_beta   90.00
_cell.angle_gamma   90.00
#
_symmetry.space_group_name_H-M   'P 1'
#
loop_
_entity.id
_entity.type
_entity.pdbx_description
1 polymer ?
#
loop_
_entity_poly.entity_id
_entity_poly.type
_entity_poly.pdbx_seq_one_letter_code
_entity_poly.pdbx_strand_id
1 'polypeptide(L)'
;MSLRADLGPSVGSVDRARVAAGLVRPVGLREVLARYAVPIEFDEPLVTADGVALGGHHHVTLHRDGRFVHRGHARATGFPSFDYAVRSVIGGGAAEAIVAAQGRVHGTNEIGDRESAWNQEGRNNLLTLHWADLKTAPISTSFTHDTDIFGDVGDVLGFAALIAGGAVIGGPAGVAIALGIAVADLAGVDEELGIGGLVGLTLAAGILLVGGPAAIVPAVVAGIAAGAVAEAMVEDRGLTDEEFAFADRVFRGQLPRERVRLTNMLGLGGRPFTMPSLGDAILVNLGEGFADPVRYAGFGDPDNANRQAPGQLFVHELTHVWQIEHSTFLPGMMCEALVNQSTTISGDMGVYQYGPPDRAWADFNLEQQASIVDDWFAGSGRQAPPAGSPPAPASETGAYFRYIRDNIRTGITT
;
A
#
# COMPACT_ATOMS: atom_id res chain seq x y z
N MET A 1 -0.81 -33.03 -4.82
CA MET A 1 -0.02 -31.85 -4.40
C MET A 1 0.48 -31.18 -5.67
N SER A 2 0.13 -29.91 -5.90
CA SER A 2 0.63 -29.19 -7.07
C SER A 2 1.91 -28.46 -6.70
N LEU A 3 2.90 -28.51 -7.58
CA LEU A 3 4.17 -27.81 -7.42
C LEU A 3 3.98 -26.31 -7.13
N ARG A 4 2.89 -25.72 -7.66
CA ARG A 4 2.49 -24.33 -7.42
C ARG A 4 2.04 -24.08 -5.97
N ALA A 5 1.31 -25.02 -5.36
CA ALA A 5 1.01 -24.96 -3.93
C ALA A 5 2.27 -25.13 -3.08
N ASP A 6 3.17 -26.03 -3.51
CA ASP A 6 4.41 -26.36 -2.80
C ASP A 6 5.55 -25.37 -3.04
N LEU A 7 5.43 -24.40 -3.95
CA LEU A 7 6.42 -23.34 -4.14
C LEU A 7 5.88 -21.92 -3.90
N GLY A 8 4.56 -21.73 -3.98
CA GLY A 8 3.93 -20.43 -3.85
C GLY A 8 3.74 -19.75 -5.21
N PRO A 9 2.85 -18.75 -5.28
CA PRO A 9 2.42 -18.15 -6.55
C PRO A 9 3.50 -17.36 -7.29
N SER A 10 4.55 -16.90 -6.59
CA SER A 10 5.65 -16.08 -7.15
C SER A 10 6.84 -16.89 -7.67
N VAL A 11 6.90 -18.18 -7.35
CA VAL A 11 8.01 -19.04 -7.76
C VAL A 11 7.75 -19.54 -9.16
N GLY A 12 8.25 -18.79 -10.15
CA GLY A 12 8.16 -19.14 -11.56
C GLY A 12 8.90 -20.43 -11.96
N SER A 13 9.74 -21.00 -11.09
CA SER A 13 10.43 -22.28 -11.34
C SER A 13 11.00 -22.94 -10.08
N VAL A 14 11.18 -24.27 -10.11
CA VAL A 14 11.91 -25.04 -9.08
C VAL A 14 13.33 -24.51 -8.87
N ASP A 15 13.95 -23.99 -9.93
CA ASP A 15 15.31 -23.48 -9.85
C ASP A 15 15.41 -22.21 -8.99
N ARG A 16 14.41 -21.32 -9.05
CA ARG A 16 14.34 -20.15 -8.15
C ARG A 16 14.25 -20.58 -6.69
N ALA A 17 13.42 -21.59 -6.37
CA ALA A 17 13.33 -22.13 -5.02
C ALA A 17 14.64 -22.79 -4.55
N ARG A 18 15.34 -23.48 -5.46
CA ARG A 18 16.67 -24.06 -5.18
C ARG A 18 17.70 -22.98 -4.82
N VAL A 19 17.77 -21.92 -5.63
CA VAL A 19 18.66 -20.77 -5.37
C VAL A 19 18.30 -20.12 -4.05
N ALA A 20 17.00 -19.88 -3.81
CA ALA A 20 16.50 -19.30 -2.57
C ALA A 20 16.84 -20.14 -1.34
N ALA A 21 16.84 -21.46 -1.49
CA ALA A 21 17.23 -22.42 -0.46
C ALA A 21 18.76 -22.57 -0.27
N GLY A 22 19.57 -21.88 -1.06
CA GLY A 22 21.04 -21.95 -1.00
C GLY A 22 21.62 -23.30 -1.47
N LEU A 23 20.90 -24.04 -2.32
CA LEU A 23 21.29 -25.40 -2.73
C LEU A 23 22.07 -25.40 -4.05
N VAL A 24 23.18 -26.13 -4.11
CA VAL A 24 23.99 -26.33 -5.33
C VAL A 24 23.56 -27.62 -6.06
N ARG A 25 23.70 -27.66 -7.38
CA ARG A 25 23.37 -28.87 -8.17
C ARG A 25 24.48 -29.93 -8.08
N PRO A 26 24.15 -31.23 -8.23
CA PRO A 26 22.80 -31.80 -8.39
C PRO A 26 22.06 -31.89 -7.05
N VAL A 27 20.76 -31.60 -7.06
CA VAL A 27 19.90 -31.68 -5.86
C VAL A 27 18.52 -32.21 -6.22
N GLY A 28 17.95 -33.05 -5.37
CA GLY A 28 16.62 -33.64 -5.60
C GLY A 28 15.50 -32.66 -5.32
N LEU A 29 14.38 -32.78 -6.04
CA LEU A 29 13.19 -31.92 -5.82
C LEU A 29 12.70 -31.95 -4.37
N ARG A 30 12.69 -33.13 -3.74
CA ARG A 30 12.26 -33.29 -2.34
C ARG A 30 13.14 -32.49 -1.37
N GLU A 31 14.44 -32.42 -1.63
CA GLU A 31 15.39 -31.65 -0.82
C GLU A 31 15.21 -30.15 -1.03
N VAL A 32 14.97 -29.71 -2.28
CA VAL A 32 14.61 -28.32 -2.58
C VAL A 32 13.36 -27.91 -1.82
N LEU A 33 12.28 -28.69 -1.90
CA LEU A 33 11.01 -28.39 -1.22
C LEU A 33 11.17 -28.37 0.30
N ALA A 34 11.89 -29.34 0.86
CA ALA A 34 12.13 -29.42 2.30
C ALA A 34 12.92 -28.19 2.80
N ARG A 35 14.00 -27.81 2.11
CA ARG A 35 14.85 -26.68 2.51
C ARG A 35 14.16 -25.33 2.30
N TYR A 36 13.39 -25.20 1.22
CA TYR A 36 12.65 -23.98 0.89
C TYR A 36 11.51 -23.69 1.86
N ALA A 37 10.93 -24.73 2.46
CA ALA A 37 9.86 -24.60 3.46
C ALA A 37 10.36 -24.30 4.88
N VAL A 38 11.66 -24.41 5.16
CA VAL A 38 12.23 -24.10 6.49
C VAL A 38 11.93 -22.63 6.82
N PRO A 39 11.43 -22.31 8.03
CA PRO A 39 11.23 -20.93 8.45
C PRO A 39 12.50 -20.08 8.39
N ILE A 40 12.35 -18.76 8.33
CA ILE A 40 13.45 -17.83 8.61
C ILE A 40 13.38 -17.59 10.11
N GLU A 41 14.43 -17.93 10.83
CA GLU A 41 14.51 -17.82 12.28
C GLU A 41 15.79 -17.09 12.65
N PHE A 42 15.69 -16.14 13.57
CA PHE A 42 16.83 -15.53 14.23
C PHE A 42 16.49 -15.22 15.68
N ASP A 43 17.50 -15.35 16.52
CA ASP A 43 17.42 -15.33 17.96
C ASP A 43 18.69 -14.63 18.47
N GLU A 44 18.55 -13.38 18.88
CA GLU A 44 19.70 -12.48 19.10
C GLU A 44 19.57 -11.72 20.42
N PRO A 45 20.71 -11.41 21.08
CA PRO A 45 20.71 -10.51 22.22
C PRO A 45 20.49 -9.07 21.76
N LEU A 46 19.72 -8.32 22.54
CA LEU A 46 19.58 -6.88 22.38
C LEU A 46 20.65 -6.22 23.25
N VAL A 47 21.64 -5.61 22.59
CA VAL A 47 22.83 -5.05 23.24
C VAL A 47 22.87 -3.55 22.96
N THR A 48 23.02 -2.76 24.02
CA THR A 48 23.32 -1.33 23.93
C THR A 48 24.82 -1.07 24.07
N ALA A 49 25.26 0.15 23.75
CA ALA A 49 26.64 0.55 23.97
C ALA A 49 27.06 0.46 25.45
N ASP A 50 28.37 0.36 25.68
CA ASP A 50 28.94 0.31 27.03
C ASP A 50 28.48 1.51 27.87
N GLY A 51 28.06 1.23 29.11
CA GLY A 51 27.58 2.24 30.05
C GLY A 51 26.07 2.50 30.00
N VAL A 52 25.35 1.98 29.00
CA VAL A 52 23.88 1.98 28.98
C VAL A 52 23.35 0.75 29.71
N ALA A 53 22.56 0.96 30.75
CA ALA A 53 22.05 -0.10 31.61
C ALA A 53 20.73 -0.71 31.09
N LEU A 54 20.69 -1.01 29.80
CA LEU A 54 19.55 -1.58 29.07
C LEU A 54 20.04 -2.76 28.23
N GLY A 55 19.27 -3.83 28.19
CA GLY A 55 19.57 -4.97 27.32
C GLY A 55 18.34 -5.84 27.16
N GLY A 56 18.49 -6.96 26.48
CA GLY A 56 17.36 -7.88 26.30
C GLY A 56 17.65 -9.01 25.34
N HIS A 57 16.58 -9.60 24.84
CA HIS A 57 16.64 -10.66 23.85
C HIS A 57 15.39 -10.64 23.00
N HIS A 58 15.51 -11.03 21.74
CA HIS A 58 14.36 -11.18 20.88
C HIS A 58 14.53 -12.34 19.91
N HIS A 59 13.39 -12.85 19.48
CA HIS A 59 13.27 -14.00 18.60
C HIS A 59 12.23 -13.67 17.54
N VAL A 60 12.58 -13.93 16.29
CA VAL A 60 11.70 -13.73 15.15
C VAL A 60 11.65 -15.00 14.32
N THR A 61 10.43 -15.39 13.95
CA THR A 61 10.17 -16.50 13.03
C THR A 61 9.26 -16.01 11.92
N LEU A 62 9.69 -16.17 10.66
CA LEU A 62 8.82 -15.99 9.49
C LEU A 62 8.58 -17.36 8.85
N HIS A 63 7.33 -17.65 8.50
CA HIS A 63 6.93 -18.86 7.81
C HIS A 63 6.48 -18.54 6.39
N ARG A 64 6.72 -19.50 5.49
CA ARG A 64 6.30 -19.41 4.10
C ARG A 64 4.80 -19.27 3.90
N ASP A 65 4.00 -19.83 4.80
CA ASP A 65 2.53 -19.78 4.77
C ASP A 65 1.95 -18.45 5.28
N GLY A 66 2.81 -17.44 5.39
CA GLY A 66 2.49 -16.11 5.85
C GLY A 66 2.54 -15.94 7.36
N ARG A 67 2.67 -17.01 8.17
CA ARG A 67 2.74 -16.84 9.63
C ARG A 67 4.02 -16.13 10.05
N PHE A 68 3.92 -15.29 11.07
CA PHE A 68 5.08 -14.72 11.74
C PHE A 68 4.92 -14.74 13.26
N VAL A 69 6.05 -14.77 13.97
CA VAL A 69 6.15 -14.61 15.42
C VAL A 69 7.30 -13.66 15.70
N HIS A 70 7.08 -12.66 16.55
CA HIS A 70 8.09 -11.77 17.10
C HIS A 70 7.90 -11.65 18.61
N ARG A 71 8.82 -12.21 19.39
CA ARG A 71 8.76 -12.22 20.84
C ARG A 71 10.09 -11.80 21.44
N GLY A 72 10.07 -11.25 22.63
CA GLY A 72 11.29 -10.83 23.29
C GLY A 72 11.02 -10.11 24.60
N HIS A 73 12.08 -9.59 25.17
CA HIS A 73 12.01 -8.71 26.32
C HIS A 73 13.16 -7.71 26.29
N ALA A 74 12.92 -6.54 26.87
CA ALA A 74 13.95 -5.58 27.24
C ALA A 74 13.97 -5.46 28.76
N ARG A 75 15.14 -5.15 29.33
CA ARG A 75 15.35 -5.06 30.77
C ARG A 75 16.34 -3.96 31.13
N ALA A 76 15.92 -3.09 32.03
CA ALA A 76 16.80 -2.09 32.65
C ALA A 76 17.55 -2.69 33.85
N THR A 77 18.87 -2.65 33.83
CA THR A 77 19.74 -3.16 34.91
C THR A 77 20.27 -2.06 35.83
N GLY A 78 20.07 -0.78 35.47
CA GLY A 78 20.57 0.37 36.23
C GLY A 78 19.69 1.63 36.08
N PHE A 79 20.34 2.79 36.10
CA PHE A 79 19.76 4.11 35.82
C PHE A 79 19.99 4.48 34.34
N PRO A 80 19.10 5.23 33.67
CA PRO A 80 17.75 5.65 34.10
C PRO A 80 16.66 4.65 33.65
N SER A 81 15.40 5.08 33.63
CA SER A 81 14.30 4.42 32.91
C SER A 81 14.50 4.64 31.42
N PHE A 82 13.97 3.72 30.61
CA PHE A 82 14.09 3.78 29.16
C PHE A 82 12.75 3.50 28.49
N ASP A 83 12.44 4.32 27.50
CA ASP A 83 11.56 3.89 26.41
C ASP A 83 12.45 3.25 25.34
N TYR A 84 12.01 2.14 24.78
CA TYR A 84 12.80 1.37 23.83
C TYR A 84 11.99 0.96 22.60
N ALA A 85 12.70 0.76 21.49
CA ALA A 85 12.17 0.15 20.29
C ALA A 85 13.16 -0.88 19.73
N VAL A 86 12.63 -2.02 19.31
CA VAL A 86 13.34 -3.09 18.62
C VAL A 86 12.76 -3.18 17.22
N ARG A 87 13.62 -3.15 16.21
CA ARG A 87 13.25 -3.38 14.80
C ARG A 87 14.18 -4.41 14.20
N SER A 88 13.61 -5.37 13.51
CA SER A 88 14.36 -6.29 12.67
C SER A 88 13.87 -6.24 11.24
N VAL A 89 14.84 -6.16 10.34
CA VAL A 89 14.64 -6.04 8.90
C VAL A 89 15.18 -7.31 8.26
N ILE A 90 14.33 -8.00 7.50
CA ILE A 90 14.65 -9.17 6.69
C ILE A 90 14.41 -8.76 5.24
N GLY A 91 15.43 -8.34 4.51
CA GLY A 91 15.20 -7.78 3.19
C GLY A 91 16.40 -7.15 2.50
N GLY A 92 16.23 -6.91 1.20
CA GLY A 92 17.19 -6.23 0.35
C GLY A 92 16.84 -6.42 -1.13
N GLY A 93 16.66 -5.32 -1.87
CA GLY A 93 16.20 -5.37 -3.26
C GLY A 93 14.67 -5.31 -3.37
N ALA A 94 14.02 -6.33 -3.93
CA ALA A 94 12.60 -6.28 -4.34
C ALA A 94 11.58 -6.39 -3.19
N ALA A 95 11.96 -6.94 -2.04
CA ALA A 95 11.08 -7.09 -0.88
C ALA A 95 11.84 -7.01 0.45
N GLU A 96 11.17 -6.46 1.46
CA GLU A 96 11.67 -6.31 2.81
C GLU A 96 10.58 -6.60 3.82
N ALA A 97 10.84 -7.42 4.83
CA ALA A 97 9.96 -7.65 5.96
C ALA A 97 10.52 -6.98 7.21
N ILE A 98 9.71 -6.17 7.87
CA ILE A 98 10.07 -5.41 9.07
C ILE A 98 9.21 -5.92 10.21
N VAL A 99 9.80 -6.44 11.27
CA VAL A 99 9.10 -6.75 12.53
C VAL A 99 9.57 -5.78 13.59
N ALA A 100 8.67 -5.30 14.44
CA ALA A 100 9.05 -4.33 15.44
C ALA A 100 8.24 -4.42 16.74
N ALA A 101 8.85 -3.99 17.83
CA ALA A 101 8.25 -3.93 19.15
C ALA A 101 8.76 -2.70 19.90
N GLN A 102 7.96 -2.16 20.81
CA GLN A 102 8.32 -1.05 21.66
C GLN A 102 7.82 -1.28 23.07
N GLY A 103 8.33 -0.51 24.02
CA GLY A 103 7.83 -0.51 25.39
C GLY A 103 8.64 0.41 26.29
N ARG A 104 8.33 0.35 27.59
CA ARG A 104 9.03 1.08 28.63
C ARG A 104 9.57 0.13 29.69
N VAL A 105 10.78 0.37 30.16
CA VAL A 105 11.37 -0.29 31.33
C VAL A 105 11.82 0.73 32.34
N HIS A 106 11.59 0.46 33.61
CA HIS A 106 11.89 1.38 34.69
C HIS A 106 13.29 1.13 35.24
N GLY A 107 14.06 2.21 35.34
CA GLY A 107 15.39 2.21 35.92
C GLY A 107 15.35 2.21 37.44
N THR A 108 16.46 2.56 38.08
CA THR A 108 16.48 2.79 39.55
C THR A 108 15.96 4.18 39.96
N ASN A 109 15.69 5.07 39.00
CA ASN A 109 15.20 6.44 39.21
C ASN A 109 13.68 6.53 39.39
N GLU A 110 12.92 5.54 38.93
CA GLU A 110 11.46 5.54 38.96
C GLU A 110 10.92 4.20 39.45
N ILE A 111 9.71 4.21 40.00
CA ILE A 111 9.00 2.99 40.39
C ILE A 111 8.32 2.41 39.16
N GLY A 112 8.57 1.13 38.88
CA GLY A 112 7.85 0.36 37.88
C GLY A 112 8.59 -0.92 37.49
N ASP A 113 8.06 -1.63 36.50
CA ASP A 113 8.65 -2.87 36.04
C ASP A 113 9.97 -2.61 35.30
N ARG A 114 11.02 -3.33 35.72
CA ARG A 114 12.36 -3.24 35.14
C ARG A 114 12.51 -4.07 33.87
N GLU A 115 11.48 -4.82 33.50
CA GLU A 115 11.47 -5.74 32.37
C GLU A 115 10.13 -5.58 31.64
N SER A 116 10.20 -5.52 30.31
CA SER A 116 9.05 -5.41 29.44
C SER A 116 9.15 -6.48 28.37
N ALA A 117 8.19 -7.38 28.35
CA ALA A 117 8.13 -8.49 27.41
C ALA A 117 7.04 -8.27 26.36
N TRP A 118 7.28 -8.75 25.15
CA TRP A 118 6.29 -8.76 24.07
C TRP A 118 6.19 -10.14 23.43
N ASN A 119 5.01 -10.43 22.89
CA ASN A 119 4.76 -11.58 22.05
C ASN A 119 3.75 -11.19 20.99
N GLN A 120 4.21 -11.06 19.76
CA GLN A 120 3.40 -10.70 18.60
C GLN A 120 3.38 -11.89 17.64
N GLU A 121 2.20 -12.24 17.17
CA GLU A 121 2.02 -13.29 16.17
C GLU A 121 0.93 -12.88 15.18
N GLY A 122 1.01 -13.41 13.95
CA GLY A 122 0.03 -13.08 12.93
C GLY A 122 0.28 -13.80 11.61
N ARG A 123 -0.48 -13.41 10.58
CA ARG A 123 -0.31 -13.89 9.21
C ARG A 123 -0.29 -12.75 8.22
N ASN A 124 0.57 -12.81 7.21
CA ASN A 124 0.66 -11.84 6.12
C ASN A 124 0.87 -12.55 4.77
N ASN A 125 -0.04 -12.33 3.82
CA ASN A 125 0.03 -12.94 2.50
C ASN A 125 1.20 -12.43 1.65
N LEU A 126 1.70 -11.22 1.88
CA LEU A 126 2.89 -10.69 1.21
C LEU A 126 4.15 -11.46 1.59
N LEU A 127 4.24 -12.02 2.80
CA LEU A 127 5.32 -12.95 3.14
C LEU A 127 5.25 -14.22 2.27
N THR A 128 4.06 -14.71 1.95
CA THR A 128 3.88 -15.86 1.04
C THR A 128 4.26 -15.47 -0.40
N LEU A 129 3.88 -14.27 -0.83
CA LEU A 129 4.17 -13.73 -2.16
C LEU A 129 5.67 -13.48 -2.36
N HIS A 130 6.36 -12.92 -1.38
CA HIS A 130 7.77 -12.53 -1.48
C HIS A 130 8.74 -13.52 -0.80
N TRP A 131 8.26 -14.72 -0.43
CA TRP A 131 9.04 -15.69 0.33
C TRP A 131 10.41 -16.01 -0.29
N ALA A 132 10.45 -16.18 -1.62
CA ALA A 132 11.69 -16.48 -2.33
C ALA A 132 12.75 -15.39 -2.17
N ASP A 133 12.32 -14.12 -2.16
CA ASP A 133 13.21 -12.96 -2.07
C ASP A 133 13.69 -12.78 -0.62
N LEU A 134 12.78 -12.95 0.34
CA LEU A 134 13.09 -12.89 1.77
C LEU A 134 14.04 -14.02 2.22
N LYS A 135 13.97 -15.21 1.60
CA LYS A 135 14.73 -16.38 2.05
C LYS A 135 16.24 -16.23 1.91
N THR A 136 16.68 -15.39 0.98
CA THR A 136 18.10 -15.09 0.72
C THR A 136 18.55 -13.74 1.26
N ALA A 137 17.62 -12.99 1.84
CA ALA A 137 17.88 -11.63 2.24
C ALA A 137 18.76 -11.55 3.49
N PRO A 138 19.60 -10.50 3.61
CA PRO A 138 20.27 -10.21 4.86
C PRO A 138 19.24 -9.85 5.93
N ILE A 139 19.64 -10.09 7.18
CA ILE A 139 18.86 -9.75 8.37
C ILE A 139 19.66 -8.71 9.15
N SER A 140 18.98 -7.68 9.63
CA SER A 140 19.59 -6.69 10.53
C SER A 140 18.62 -6.32 11.65
N THR A 141 19.15 -6.15 12.85
CA THR A 141 18.40 -5.72 14.04
C THR A 141 18.93 -4.37 14.51
N SER A 142 18.02 -3.45 14.82
CA SER A 142 18.32 -2.19 15.50
C SER A 142 17.56 -2.11 16.81
N PHE A 143 18.29 -1.77 17.88
CA PHE A 143 17.74 -1.57 19.22
C PHE A 143 18.03 -0.13 19.66
N THR A 144 16.98 0.69 19.68
CA THR A 144 17.06 2.11 20.03
C THR A 144 16.39 2.35 21.37
N HIS A 145 16.88 3.35 22.10
CA HIS A 145 16.38 3.71 23.40
C HIS A 145 16.49 5.20 23.62
N ASP A 146 15.65 5.72 24.50
CA ASP A 146 15.70 7.08 24.99
C ASP A 146 15.50 7.09 26.52
N THR A 147 16.01 8.12 27.17
CA THR A 147 16.19 8.20 28.63
C THR A 147 15.37 9.32 29.29
N ASP A 148 14.50 9.97 28.52
CA ASP A 148 14.18 11.36 28.77
C ASP A 148 13.40 11.58 30.09
N ILE A 149 14.07 12.28 31.00
CA ILE A 149 13.58 12.82 32.27
C ILE A 149 13.04 14.26 32.07
N PHE A 150 13.22 14.88 30.87
CA PHE A 150 12.72 16.23 30.56
C PHE A 150 12.40 16.47 29.06
N GLY A 151 11.63 15.60 28.41
CA GLY A 151 11.15 15.82 27.04
C GLY A 151 10.42 14.61 26.50
N ASP A 152 9.33 14.81 25.75
CA ASP A 152 8.49 13.72 25.27
C ASP A 152 9.22 12.87 24.22
N VAL A 153 9.64 11.66 24.62
CA VAL A 153 9.85 10.53 23.70
C VAL A 153 8.48 9.92 23.35
N GLY A 154 7.53 10.81 23.08
CA GLY A 154 6.26 10.51 22.44
C GLY A 154 6.39 10.59 20.92
N ASP A 155 7.59 10.56 20.34
CA ASP A 155 7.76 10.65 18.91
C ASP A 155 7.58 9.28 18.24
N VAL A 156 6.30 8.98 18.08
CA VAL A 156 5.73 8.29 16.93
C VAL A 156 6.52 8.60 15.64
N LEU A 157 7.02 9.83 15.49
CA LEU A 157 7.89 10.29 14.40
C LEU A 157 9.23 9.54 14.29
N GLY A 158 9.90 9.21 15.40
CA GLY A 158 11.21 8.53 15.37
C GLY A 158 11.11 7.07 14.93
N PHE A 159 10.07 6.37 15.41
CA PHE A 159 9.78 5.00 14.98
C PHE A 159 9.15 4.95 13.59
N ALA A 160 8.35 5.94 13.21
CA ALA A 160 7.82 6.06 11.85
C ALA A 160 8.92 6.38 10.83
N ALA A 161 9.89 7.22 11.19
CA ALA A 161 11.12 7.43 10.40
C ALA A 161 11.98 6.17 10.33
N LEU A 162 11.96 5.31 11.36
CA LEU A 162 12.64 4.02 11.39
C LEU A 162 11.99 3.00 10.41
N ILE A 163 10.67 3.02 10.28
CA ILE A 163 9.91 2.21 9.30
C ILE A 163 10.05 2.79 7.88
N ALA A 164 9.92 4.11 7.73
CA ALA A 164 10.08 4.82 6.46
C ALA A 164 11.52 4.71 5.91
N GLY A 165 12.53 4.74 6.78
CA GLY A 165 13.94 4.57 6.40
C GLY A 165 14.28 3.18 5.88
N GLY A 166 13.54 2.13 6.26
CA GLY A 166 13.65 0.79 5.68
C GLY A 166 13.05 0.71 4.28
N ALA A 167 11.88 1.34 4.07
CA ALA A 167 11.22 1.38 2.77
C ALA A 167 12.05 2.04 1.65
N VAL A 168 13.00 2.92 1.99
CA VAL A 168 13.93 3.55 1.03
C VAL A 168 14.96 2.54 0.47
N ILE A 169 15.26 1.46 1.19
CA ILE A 169 16.30 0.47 0.82
C ILE A 169 15.84 -0.48 -0.30
N GLY A 170 14.52 -0.62 -0.50
CA GLY A 170 13.95 -1.44 -1.59
C GLY A 170 14.14 -0.87 -3.00
N GLY A 171 14.65 0.36 -3.13
CA GLY A 171 14.69 1.08 -4.40
C GLY A 171 13.28 1.46 -4.90
N PRO A 172 13.18 2.15 -6.05
CA PRO A 172 11.91 2.71 -6.56
C PRO A 172 10.83 1.67 -6.93
N ALA A 173 11.13 0.37 -6.86
CA ALA A 173 10.21 -0.73 -7.18
C ALA A 173 10.03 -1.76 -6.04
N GLY A 174 10.59 -1.52 -4.84
CA GLY A 174 10.56 -2.47 -3.72
C GLY A 174 9.25 -2.43 -2.91
N VAL A 175 8.95 -3.56 -2.26
CA VAL A 175 7.81 -3.71 -1.31
C VAL A 175 8.35 -3.85 0.11
N ALA A 176 8.04 -2.90 0.99
CA ALA A 176 8.25 -3.08 2.44
C ALA A 176 7.04 -3.83 3.05
N ILE A 177 7.24 -4.66 4.07
CA ILE A 177 6.21 -5.45 4.73
C ILE A 177 6.41 -5.30 6.25
N ALA A 178 5.80 -4.30 6.87
CA ALA A 178 5.86 -4.13 8.31
C ALA A 178 4.83 -5.03 9.03
N LEU A 179 5.25 -5.66 10.12
CA LEU A 179 4.56 -6.70 10.85
C LEU A 179 4.52 -6.33 12.34
N GLY A 180 3.34 -6.33 12.97
CA GLY A 180 3.19 -6.16 14.42
C GLY A 180 2.22 -5.05 14.86
N ILE A 181 1.80 -5.12 16.13
CA ILE A 181 0.83 -4.21 16.76
C ILE A 181 1.44 -2.83 17.04
N ALA A 182 2.72 -2.76 17.41
CA ALA A 182 3.38 -1.47 17.65
C ALA A 182 3.41 -0.56 16.40
N VAL A 183 3.34 -1.14 15.19
CA VAL A 183 3.26 -0.38 13.94
C VAL A 183 1.82 0.07 13.64
N ALA A 184 0.80 -0.60 14.21
CA ALA A 184 -0.61 -0.24 14.12
C ALA A 184 -0.94 1.02 14.92
N ASP A 185 -0.53 1.03 16.19
CA ASP A 185 -0.77 2.14 17.11
C ASP A 185 -0.13 3.43 16.58
N LEU A 186 1.05 3.29 15.97
CA LEU A 186 1.77 4.37 15.31
C LEU A 186 1.05 4.94 14.08
N ALA A 187 0.34 4.09 13.35
CA ALA A 187 -0.37 4.44 12.14
C ALA A 187 -1.76 5.03 12.41
N GLY A 188 -2.15 5.20 13.68
CA GLY A 188 -3.45 5.76 14.07
C GLY A 188 -4.64 4.88 13.68
N VAL A 189 -4.44 3.56 13.66
CA VAL A 189 -5.47 2.58 13.28
C VAL A 189 -6.18 2.11 14.55
N ASP A 190 -7.45 2.48 14.73
CA ASP A 190 -8.24 2.12 15.92
C ASP A 190 -8.39 0.59 16.11
N GLU A 191 -8.45 0.17 17.39
CA GLU A 191 -8.59 -1.22 17.84
C GLU A 191 -9.86 -1.93 17.31
N GLU A 192 -10.84 -1.21 16.75
CA GLU A 192 -12.10 -1.74 16.20
C GLU A 192 -11.92 -2.61 14.94
N LEU A 193 -10.74 -2.65 14.32
CA LEU A 193 -10.36 -3.67 13.32
C LEU A 193 -10.05 -5.06 13.93
N GLY A 194 -10.42 -5.28 15.19
CA GLY A 194 -11.05 -6.52 15.67
C GLY A 194 -10.22 -7.81 15.60
N ILE A 195 -9.50 -8.10 16.69
CA ILE A 195 -9.02 -9.43 17.11
C ILE A 195 -8.09 -10.12 16.10
N GLY A 196 -6.77 -9.90 16.24
CA GLY A 196 -5.75 -10.78 15.62
C GLY A 196 -4.79 -10.13 14.63
N GLY A 197 -4.44 -8.87 14.82
CA GLY A 197 -3.25 -8.27 14.22
C GLY A 197 -3.54 -7.43 12.98
N LEU A 198 -2.94 -6.24 12.96
CA LEU A 198 -2.65 -5.54 11.72
C LEU A 198 -1.87 -6.50 10.79
N VAL A 199 -2.39 -6.70 9.59
CA VAL A 199 -1.86 -7.62 8.56
C VAL A 199 -1.09 -6.81 7.51
N GLY A 200 0.08 -6.30 7.89
CA GLY A 200 1.05 -5.78 6.94
C GLY A 200 0.95 -4.29 6.66
N LEU A 201 2.06 -3.58 6.85
CA LEU A 201 2.24 -2.22 6.35
C LEU A 201 3.14 -2.26 5.11
N THR A 202 2.62 -1.82 3.96
CA THR A 202 3.41 -1.75 2.72
C THR A 202 3.71 -0.33 2.34
N LEU A 203 4.99 0.01 2.28
CA LEU A 203 5.47 1.27 1.71
C LEU A 203 5.96 1.00 0.30
N ALA A 204 5.26 1.53 -0.69
CA ALA A 204 5.68 1.55 -2.08
C ALA A 204 5.38 2.95 -2.64
N ALA A 205 6.38 3.59 -3.26
CA ALA A 205 6.25 4.92 -3.87
C ALA A 205 5.65 6.02 -2.95
N GLY A 206 5.89 5.95 -1.63
CA GLY A 206 5.37 6.94 -0.66
C GLY A 206 3.98 6.65 -0.08
N ILE A 207 3.36 5.53 -0.46
CA ILE A 207 2.03 5.11 0.04
C ILE A 207 2.22 4.11 1.18
N LEU A 208 1.69 4.40 2.37
CA LEU A 208 1.65 3.44 3.49
C LEU A 208 0.34 2.64 3.43
N LEU A 209 0.36 1.41 2.92
CA LEU A 209 -0.80 0.52 2.87
C LEU A 209 -0.91 -0.33 4.14
N VAL A 210 -1.95 -0.11 4.95
CA VAL A 210 -2.35 -0.92 6.11
C VAL A 210 -3.25 -2.07 5.65
N GLY A 211 -2.75 -3.29 5.65
CA GLY A 211 -3.56 -4.49 5.49
C GLY A 211 -4.14 -4.96 6.82
N GLY A 212 -5.39 -5.41 6.82
CA GLY A 212 -6.03 -6.22 7.85
C GLY A 212 -6.58 -7.52 7.23
N PRO A 213 -7.14 -8.45 8.01
CA PRO A 213 -7.73 -9.70 7.49
C PRO A 213 -8.86 -9.48 6.47
N ALA A 214 -9.45 -8.27 6.45
CA ALA A 214 -10.63 -7.93 5.66
C ALA A 214 -10.43 -6.77 4.65
N ALA A 215 -9.32 -6.01 4.70
CA ALA A 215 -9.11 -4.85 3.82
C ALA A 215 -7.63 -4.47 3.67
N ILE A 216 -7.28 -3.79 2.57
CA ILE A 216 -6.02 -3.06 2.40
C ILE A 216 -6.39 -1.58 2.34
N VAL A 217 -5.89 -0.78 3.27
CA VAL A 217 -6.27 0.62 3.46
C VAL A 217 -5.00 1.48 3.50
N PRO A 218 -4.80 2.45 2.62
CA PRO A 218 -3.69 3.39 2.69
C PRO A 218 -3.91 4.33 3.90
N ALA A 219 -2.85 4.59 4.63
CA ALA A 219 -2.69 5.75 5.47
C ALA A 219 -1.77 6.72 4.71
N VAL A 220 -2.22 7.94 4.43
CA VAL A 220 -1.26 9.00 4.08
C VAL A 220 -0.70 9.49 5.41
N VAL A 221 0.58 9.22 5.68
CA VAL A 221 1.23 9.88 6.82
C VAL A 221 1.63 11.28 6.39
N ALA A 222 0.69 12.21 6.50
CA ALA A 222 1.01 13.63 6.45
C ALA A 222 1.89 13.97 7.66
N GLY A 223 3.13 14.39 7.42
CA GLY A 223 3.95 15.04 8.45
C GLY A 223 5.12 14.25 9.05
N ILE A 224 5.67 13.21 8.41
CA ILE A 224 6.99 12.68 8.85
C ILE A 224 8.09 13.53 8.21
N ALA A 225 8.66 14.46 8.99
CA ALA A 225 9.93 15.09 8.68
C ALA A 225 11.08 14.07 8.83
N ALA A 226 11.20 13.13 7.89
CA ALA A 226 12.35 12.23 7.80
C ALA A 226 13.41 12.87 6.91
N GLY A 227 14.51 13.28 7.53
CA GLY A 227 15.76 13.83 6.98
C GLY A 227 15.92 13.94 5.46
N ALA A 228 16.05 15.18 4.99
CA ALA A 228 16.77 15.69 3.81
C ALA A 228 16.58 15.02 2.42
N VAL A 229 15.78 13.96 2.27
CA VAL A 229 15.43 13.34 0.97
C VAL A 229 13.91 13.24 0.78
N ALA A 230 13.11 13.46 1.83
CA ALA A 230 11.64 13.48 1.77
C ALA A 230 11.03 14.89 1.57
N GLU A 231 11.79 15.83 1.00
CA GLU A 231 11.29 17.18 0.66
C GLU A 231 10.42 17.22 -0.62
N ALA A 232 10.14 16.08 -1.26
CA ALA A 232 9.05 15.98 -2.23
C ALA A 232 7.74 15.76 -1.47
N MET A 233 7.25 16.82 -0.82
CA MET A 233 6.09 16.80 0.07
C MET A 233 4.88 16.22 -0.66
N VAL A 234 4.29 15.16 -0.10
CA VAL A 234 2.95 14.71 -0.49
C VAL A 234 2.00 15.86 -0.17
N GLU A 235 1.45 16.46 -1.21
CA GLU A 235 0.46 17.54 -1.09
C GLU A 235 -0.92 16.92 -1.07
N ASP A 236 -1.80 17.42 -0.20
CA ASP A 236 -3.19 16.98 -0.15
C ASP A 236 -4.15 18.16 0.09
N ARG A 237 -5.34 18.08 -0.52
CA ARG A 237 -6.41 19.08 -0.33
C ARG A 237 -7.77 18.53 -0.72
N GLY A 238 -8.84 19.15 -0.23
CA GLY A 238 -10.19 18.90 -0.71
C GLY A 238 -10.45 19.51 -2.10
N LEU A 239 -11.61 19.16 -2.67
CA LEU A 239 -12.11 19.77 -3.90
C LEU A 239 -12.50 21.24 -3.67
N THR A 240 -12.01 22.12 -4.54
CA THR A 240 -12.52 23.49 -4.64
C THR A 240 -13.94 23.51 -5.20
N ASP A 241 -14.67 24.61 -5.01
CA ASP A 241 -16.01 24.78 -5.59
C ASP A 241 -15.99 24.69 -7.12
N GLU A 242 -14.95 25.22 -7.78
CA GLU A 242 -14.80 25.17 -9.24
C GLU A 242 -14.59 23.73 -9.72
N GLU A 243 -13.72 22.97 -9.07
CA GLU A 243 -13.46 21.56 -9.40
C GLU A 243 -14.69 20.69 -9.16
N PHE A 244 -15.41 20.92 -8.06
CA PHE A 244 -16.65 20.21 -7.78
C PHE A 244 -17.74 20.55 -8.79
N ALA A 245 -17.94 21.84 -9.10
CA ALA A 245 -18.90 22.25 -10.14
C ALA A 245 -18.53 21.71 -11.53
N PHE A 246 -17.23 21.64 -11.84
CA PHE A 246 -16.72 21.02 -13.06
C PHE A 246 -17.11 19.54 -13.13
N ALA A 247 -16.87 18.79 -12.05
CA ALA A 247 -17.19 17.37 -11.93
C ALA A 247 -18.71 17.12 -11.98
N ASP A 248 -19.49 18.00 -11.35
CA ASP A 248 -20.94 17.84 -11.23
C ASP A 248 -21.67 17.85 -12.59
N ARG A 249 -21.05 18.41 -13.64
CA ARG A 249 -21.55 18.33 -15.02
C ARG A 249 -21.66 16.88 -15.52
N VAL A 250 -20.77 16.01 -15.02
CA VAL A 250 -20.74 14.57 -15.29
C VAL A 250 -21.60 13.82 -14.27
N PHE A 251 -21.29 13.98 -12.99
CA PHE A 251 -21.77 13.10 -11.93
C PHE A 251 -23.10 13.51 -11.26
N ARG A 252 -23.59 14.74 -11.46
CA ARG A 252 -24.93 15.20 -11.01
C ARG A 252 -25.27 14.85 -9.55
N GLY A 253 -24.42 15.25 -8.61
CA GLY A 253 -24.60 15.08 -7.17
C GLY A 253 -24.25 13.70 -6.64
N GLN A 254 -23.79 12.78 -7.50
CA GLN A 254 -23.43 11.41 -7.11
C GLN A 254 -21.97 11.30 -6.63
N LEU A 255 -21.30 12.41 -6.30
CA LEU A 255 -19.96 12.38 -5.71
C LEU A 255 -19.99 12.82 -4.24
N PRO A 256 -19.33 12.08 -3.34
CA PRO A 256 -19.24 12.46 -1.93
C PRO A 256 -18.17 13.55 -1.73
N ARG A 257 -18.52 14.81 -2.04
CA ARG A 257 -17.57 15.95 -2.05
C ARG A 257 -16.61 15.97 -0.85
N GLU A 258 -17.15 15.86 0.36
CA GLU A 258 -16.39 16.01 1.61
C GLU A 258 -15.43 14.85 1.88
N ARG A 259 -15.66 13.69 1.24
CA ARG A 259 -14.80 12.51 1.34
C ARG A 259 -13.60 12.61 0.40
N VAL A 260 -13.68 13.40 -0.68
CA VAL A 260 -12.64 13.46 -1.71
C VAL A 260 -11.44 14.30 -1.26
N ARG A 261 -10.25 13.69 -1.27
CA ARG A 261 -8.96 14.36 -1.10
C ARG A 261 -8.11 14.16 -2.34
N LEU A 262 -7.73 15.25 -2.99
CA LEU A 262 -6.75 15.22 -4.08
C LEU A 262 -5.34 15.10 -3.48
N THR A 263 -4.46 14.38 -4.15
CA THR A 263 -3.02 14.34 -3.82
C THR A 263 -2.14 14.36 -5.07
N ASN A 264 -0.85 14.70 -4.90
CA ASN A 264 0.17 14.62 -5.95
C ASN A 264 0.87 13.24 -6.02
N MET A 265 0.36 12.21 -5.35
CA MET A 265 0.96 10.88 -5.35
C MET A 265 0.78 10.18 -6.71
N LEU A 266 1.65 9.20 -6.97
CA LEU A 266 1.59 8.30 -8.12
C LEU A 266 1.76 6.85 -7.65
N GLY A 267 1.01 5.94 -8.27
CA GLY A 267 1.01 4.52 -7.99
C GLY A 267 2.08 3.77 -8.77
N LEU A 268 1.90 2.44 -8.90
CA LEU A 268 2.85 1.60 -9.59
C LEU A 268 3.01 2.02 -11.07
N GLY A 269 4.26 2.16 -11.51
CA GLY A 269 4.58 2.60 -12.87
C GLY A 269 4.34 4.09 -13.12
N GLY A 270 4.29 4.93 -12.07
CA GLY A 270 4.17 6.38 -12.20
C GLY A 270 2.76 6.86 -12.58
N ARG A 271 1.72 6.08 -12.27
CA ARG A 271 0.36 6.30 -12.76
C ARG A 271 -0.57 6.89 -11.70
N PRO A 272 -1.49 7.79 -12.08
CA PRO A 272 -2.62 8.19 -11.24
C PRO A 272 -3.44 6.99 -10.77
N PHE A 273 -4.07 7.15 -9.61
CA PHE A 273 -4.97 6.14 -9.05
C PHE A 273 -5.90 6.76 -8.02
N THR A 274 -7.03 6.12 -7.80
CA THR A 274 -8.01 6.51 -6.79
C THR A 274 -8.33 5.34 -5.87
N MET A 275 -8.43 5.59 -4.57
CA MET A 275 -8.69 4.52 -3.59
C MET A 275 -9.32 5.05 -2.29
N PRO A 276 -10.06 4.22 -1.54
CA PRO A 276 -10.46 4.54 -0.18
C PRO A 276 -9.21 4.66 0.73
N SER A 277 -9.30 5.46 1.80
CA SER A 277 -8.26 5.65 2.82
C SER A 277 -8.76 5.33 4.23
N LEU A 278 -7.86 5.32 5.23
CA LEU A 278 -8.25 5.28 6.64
C LEU A 278 -9.20 6.46 6.95
N GLY A 279 -10.23 6.19 7.76
CA GLY A 279 -11.36 7.09 7.98
C GLY A 279 -12.43 6.96 6.90
N ASP A 280 -13.11 8.07 6.59
CA ASP A 280 -14.16 8.13 5.56
C ASP A 280 -13.68 8.79 4.24
N ALA A 281 -12.38 9.02 4.10
CA ALA A 281 -11.81 9.72 2.95
C ALA A 281 -11.55 8.81 1.73
N ILE A 282 -11.60 9.41 0.55
CA ILE A 282 -11.27 8.81 -0.75
C ILE A 282 -10.16 9.65 -1.37
N LEU A 283 -9.00 9.03 -1.61
CA LEU A 283 -7.82 9.68 -2.17
C LEU A 283 -7.85 9.61 -3.68
N VAL A 284 -7.64 10.74 -4.32
CA VAL A 284 -7.54 10.90 -5.79
C VAL A 284 -6.15 11.41 -6.11
N ASN A 285 -5.29 10.53 -6.59
CA ASN A 285 -3.86 10.76 -6.73
C ASN A 285 -3.55 11.08 -8.19
N LEU A 286 -3.14 12.32 -8.46
CA LEU A 286 -3.15 12.89 -9.81
C LEU A 286 -1.75 13.18 -10.37
N GLY A 287 -0.69 12.93 -9.61
CA GLY A 287 0.67 13.34 -9.98
C GLY A 287 0.73 14.83 -10.35
N GLU A 288 1.29 15.13 -11.54
CA GLU A 288 1.38 16.50 -12.05
C GLU A 288 0.02 17.20 -12.24
N GLY A 289 -1.08 16.45 -12.34
CA GLY A 289 -2.43 16.99 -12.45
C GLY A 289 -2.98 17.58 -11.16
N PHE A 290 -2.32 17.38 -10.02
CA PHE A 290 -2.80 17.79 -8.70
C PHE A 290 -3.10 19.30 -8.58
N ALA A 291 -2.23 20.15 -9.13
CA ALA A 291 -2.32 21.59 -8.93
C ALA A 291 -3.48 22.25 -9.70
N ASP A 292 -3.81 21.74 -10.88
CA ASP A 292 -4.91 22.24 -11.72
C ASP A 292 -5.58 21.09 -12.50
N PRO A 293 -6.33 20.22 -11.80
CA PRO A 293 -6.88 18.99 -12.40
C PRO A 293 -7.88 19.28 -13.52
N VAL A 294 -8.55 20.43 -13.48
CA VAL A 294 -9.56 20.83 -14.48
C VAL A 294 -8.90 21.20 -15.82
N ARG A 295 -7.74 21.87 -15.78
CA ARG A 295 -7.03 22.29 -17.01
C ARG A 295 -5.91 21.33 -17.41
N TYR A 296 -5.54 20.40 -16.53
CA TYR A 296 -4.51 19.42 -16.80
C TYR A 296 -4.87 18.50 -17.97
N ALA A 297 -3.93 18.33 -18.89
CA ALA A 297 -4.10 17.61 -20.15
C ALA A 297 -3.08 16.45 -20.30
N GLY A 298 -2.25 16.18 -19.29
CA GLY A 298 -1.34 15.04 -19.29
C GLY A 298 -1.98 13.80 -18.69
N PHE A 299 -1.20 12.74 -18.53
CA PHE A 299 -1.64 11.46 -17.93
C PHE A 299 -1.20 11.29 -16.46
N GLY A 300 -0.71 12.35 -15.82
CA GLY A 300 -0.25 12.38 -14.43
C GLY A 300 1.20 11.93 -14.26
N ASP A 301 1.68 11.07 -15.16
CA ASP A 301 3.07 10.64 -15.29
C ASP A 301 3.93 11.75 -15.93
N PRO A 302 4.96 12.28 -15.23
CA PRO A 302 5.85 13.33 -15.76
C PRO A 302 6.65 12.89 -16.99
N ASP A 303 6.88 11.59 -17.16
CA ASP A 303 7.66 11.04 -18.27
C ASP A 303 6.79 10.75 -19.52
N ASN A 304 5.46 10.89 -19.40
CA ASN A 304 4.53 10.65 -20.50
C ASN A 304 4.22 11.94 -21.27
N ALA A 305 4.85 12.09 -22.44
CA ALA A 305 4.66 13.25 -23.31
C ALA A 305 3.28 13.31 -24.02
N ASN A 306 2.45 12.27 -23.92
CA ASN A 306 1.14 12.27 -24.57
C ASN A 306 0.17 13.22 -23.87
N ARG A 307 -0.80 13.73 -24.63
CA ARG A 307 -1.84 14.61 -24.12
C ARG A 307 -3.23 14.05 -24.36
N GLN A 308 -4.13 14.42 -23.48
CA GLN A 308 -5.56 14.14 -23.51
C GLN A 308 -6.35 15.44 -23.37
N ALA A 309 -7.68 15.37 -23.38
CA ALA A 309 -8.48 16.58 -23.21
C ALA A 309 -8.28 17.15 -21.80
N PRO A 310 -8.30 18.49 -21.63
CA PRO A 310 -8.24 19.11 -20.31
C PRO A 310 -9.30 18.55 -19.36
N GLY A 311 -8.87 18.10 -18.18
CA GLY A 311 -9.72 17.53 -17.15
C GLY A 311 -10.17 16.09 -17.41
N GLN A 312 -9.73 15.45 -18.50
CA GLN A 312 -10.07 14.06 -18.78
C GLN A 312 -9.53 13.10 -17.71
N LEU A 313 -8.27 13.28 -17.27
CA LEU A 313 -7.71 12.50 -16.15
C LEU A 313 -8.56 12.65 -14.89
N PHE A 314 -8.96 13.88 -14.58
CA PHE A 314 -9.71 14.16 -13.38
C PHE A 314 -11.09 13.49 -13.39
N VAL A 315 -11.78 13.51 -14.53
CA VAL A 315 -13.05 12.78 -14.71
C VAL A 315 -12.86 11.26 -14.59
N HIS A 316 -11.76 10.72 -15.11
CA HIS A 316 -11.41 9.31 -14.98
C HIS A 316 -11.31 8.92 -13.50
N GLU A 317 -10.45 9.61 -12.74
CA GLU A 317 -10.22 9.32 -11.33
C GLU A 317 -11.47 9.55 -10.47
N LEU A 318 -12.26 10.59 -10.76
CA LEU A 318 -13.54 10.78 -10.07
C LEU A 318 -14.58 9.70 -10.38
N THR A 319 -14.44 8.97 -11.50
CA THR A 319 -15.30 7.81 -11.76
C THR A 319 -15.00 6.69 -10.76
N HIS A 320 -13.75 6.51 -10.36
CA HIS A 320 -13.40 5.60 -9.28
C HIS A 320 -13.92 6.06 -7.92
N VAL A 321 -13.96 7.37 -7.66
CA VAL A 321 -14.64 7.91 -6.46
C VAL A 321 -16.12 7.53 -6.46
N TRP A 322 -16.81 7.71 -7.60
CA TRP A 322 -18.20 7.31 -7.75
C TRP A 322 -18.37 5.80 -7.53
N GLN A 323 -17.48 4.96 -8.07
CA GLN A 323 -17.51 3.52 -7.86
C GLN A 323 -17.36 3.17 -6.37
N ILE A 324 -16.42 3.79 -5.66
CA ILE A 324 -16.19 3.56 -4.23
C ILE A 324 -17.42 3.93 -3.40
N GLU A 325 -18.05 5.07 -3.69
CA GLU A 325 -19.29 5.52 -3.01
C GLU A 325 -20.45 4.53 -3.18
N HIS A 326 -20.58 3.92 -4.36
CA HIS A 326 -21.71 3.06 -4.71
C HIS A 326 -21.40 1.55 -4.61
N SER A 327 -20.23 1.19 -4.10
CA SER A 327 -19.83 -0.21 -3.92
C SER A 327 -20.35 -0.76 -2.60
N THR A 328 -20.96 -1.95 -2.66
CA THR A 328 -21.39 -2.70 -1.48
C THR A 328 -20.31 -3.64 -0.94
N PHE A 329 -19.19 -3.82 -1.66
CA PHE A 329 -18.09 -4.69 -1.27
C PHE A 329 -16.73 -4.13 -1.72
N LEU A 330 -16.21 -3.17 -0.95
CA LEU A 330 -14.92 -2.53 -1.17
C LEU A 330 -13.72 -3.50 -1.26
N PRO A 331 -13.61 -4.60 -0.48
CA PRO A 331 -12.48 -5.52 -0.59
C PRO A 331 -12.37 -6.20 -1.98
N GLY A 332 -13.50 -6.58 -2.58
CA GLY A 332 -13.52 -7.17 -3.93
C GLY A 332 -13.08 -6.18 -5.00
N MET A 333 -13.55 -4.93 -4.89
CA MET A 333 -13.13 -3.82 -5.74
C MET A 333 -11.63 -3.55 -5.64
N MET A 334 -11.06 -3.56 -4.44
CA MET A 334 -9.63 -3.35 -4.23
C MET A 334 -8.78 -4.48 -4.84
N CYS A 335 -9.23 -5.74 -4.73
CA CYS A 335 -8.57 -6.85 -5.41
C CYS A 335 -8.57 -6.69 -6.93
N GLU A 336 -9.70 -6.25 -7.51
CA GLU A 336 -9.80 -5.98 -8.94
C GLU A 336 -8.88 -4.83 -9.39
N ALA A 337 -8.86 -3.72 -8.64
CA ALA A 337 -7.98 -2.58 -8.91
C ALA A 337 -6.49 -2.95 -8.87
N LEU A 338 -6.06 -3.76 -7.90
CA LEU A 338 -4.69 -4.27 -7.80
C LEU A 338 -4.33 -5.17 -8.98
N VAL A 339 -5.24 -6.07 -9.38
CA VAL A 339 -5.03 -6.93 -10.55
C VAL A 339 -4.90 -6.10 -11.83
N ASN A 340 -5.74 -5.08 -12.03
CA ASN A 340 -5.69 -4.21 -13.20
C ASN A 340 -4.39 -3.40 -13.28
N GLN A 341 -3.93 -2.83 -12.16
CA GLN A 341 -2.63 -2.15 -12.12
C GLN A 341 -1.46 -3.10 -12.43
N SER A 342 -1.44 -4.30 -11.84
CA SER A 342 -0.38 -5.29 -12.08
C SER A 342 -0.33 -5.79 -13.54
N THR A 343 -1.51 -5.94 -14.16
CA THR A 343 -1.65 -6.38 -15.55
C THR A 343 -1.16 -5.29 -16.51
N THR A 344 -1.43 -4.02 -16.19
CA THR A 344 -1.01 -2.90 -17.05
C THR A 344 0.50 -2.66 -16.99
N ILE A 345 1.14 -2.83 -15.83
CA ILE A 345 2.62 -2.78 -15.70
C ILE A 345 3.28 -3.86 -16.56
N SER A 346 2.59 -4.99 -16.75
CA SER A 346 3.04 -6.08 -17.64
C SER A 346 2.85 -5.75 -19.13
N GLY A 347 2.38 -4.54 -19.46
CA GLY A 347 2.23 -4.02 -20.82
C GLY A 347 0.86 -4.26 -21.46
N ASP A 348 -0.09 -4.86 -20.75
CA ASP A 348 -1.43 -5.13 -21.28
C ASP A 348 -2.39 -3.97 -21.02
N MET A 349 -2.56 -3.12 -22.05
CA MET A 349 -3.52 -2.01 -22.05
C MET A 349 -4.95 -2.46 -22.39
N GLY A 350 -5.20 -3.77 -22.57
CA GLY A 350 -6.51 -4.33 -22.87
C GLY A 350 -7.56 -4.09 -21.78
N VAL A 351 -7.14 -3.80 -20.54
CA VAL A 351 -8.04 -3.45 -19.43
C VAL A 351 -8.81 -2.16 -19.67
N TYR A 352 -8.31 -1.25 -20.52
CA TYR A 352 -8.99 0.01 -20.89
C TYR A 352 -9.94 -0.14 -22.08
N GLN A 353 -9.93 -1.29 -22.76
CA GLN A 353 -10.70 -1.51 -23.97
C GLN A 353 -12.08 -2.08 -23.63
N TYR A 354 -13.14 -1.30 -23.85
CA TYR A 354 -14.49 -1.66 -23.43
C TYR A 354 -15.41 -2.22 -24.53
N GLY A 355 -15.09 -2.05 -25.81
CA GLY A 355 -15.87 -2.61 -26.92
C GLY A 355 -17.19 -1.85 -27.15
N PRO A 356 -18.09 -2.33 -28.03
CA PRO A 356 -19.35 -1.65 -28.35
C PRO A 356 -20.29 -1.47 -27.12
N PRO A 357 -21.25 -0.54 -27.17
CA PRO A 357 -22.18 -0.28 -26.07
C PRO A 357 -23.36 -1.28 -26.06
N ASP A 358 -23.06 -2.58 -26.10
CA ASP A 358 -24.04 -3.67 -26.22
C ASP A 358 -24.28 -4.43 -24.91
N ARG A 359 -23.35 -4.37 -23.96
CA ARG A 359 -23.45 -5.03 -22.64
C ARG A 359 -23.94 -4.11 -21.51
N ALA A 360 -24.32 -4.69 -20.37
CA ALA A 360 -24.76 -3.93 -19.20
C ALA A 360 -23.57 -3.25 -18.50
N TRP A 361 -23.84 -2.24 -17.65
CA TRP A 361 -22.78 -1.51 -16.93
C TRP A 361 -21.92 -2.44 -16.05
N ALA A 362 -22.57 -3.35 -15.32
CA ALA A 362 -21.91 -4.32 -14.46
C ALA A 362 -21.03 -5.34 -15.21
N ASP A 363 -21.19 -5.48 -16.53
CA ASP A 363 -20.36 -6.39 -17.34
C ASP A 363 -19.01 -5.78 -17.72
N PHE A 364 -18.80 -4.48 -17.48
CA PHE A 364 -17.52 -3.79 -17.66
C PHE A 364 -16.70 -3.87 -16.37
N ASN A 365 -15.39 -4.08 -16.50
CA ASN A 365 -14.47 -3.95 -15.36
C ASN A 365 -14.36 -2.48 -14.90
N LEU A 366 -13.75 -2.24 -13.74
CA LEU A 366 -13.67 -0.89 -13.15
C LEU A 366 -12.99 0.15 -14.06
N GLU A 367 -11.91 -0.22 -14.76
CA GLU A 367 -11.16 0.66 -15.65
C GLU A 367 -11.92 0.92 -16.96
N GLN A 368 -12.64 -0.07 -17.48
CA GLN A 368 -13.51 0.06 -18.64
C GLN A 368 -14.65 1.04 -18.37
N GLN A 369 -15.26 0.95 -17.18
CA GLN A 369 -16.27 1.88 -16.72
C GLN A 369 -15.71 3.32 -16.66
N ALA A 370 -14.56 3.54 -16.03
CA ALA A 370 -13.90 4.85 -15.99
C ALA A 370 -13.54 5.38 -17.39
N SER A 371 -13.06 4.50 -18.27
CA SER A 371 -12.71 4.82 -19.66
C SER A 371 -13.93 5.20 -20.51
N ILE A 372 -15.10 4.61 -20.26
CA ILE A 372 -16.34 5.02 -20.93
C ILE A 372 -16.70 6.46 -20.56
N VAL A 373 -16.55 6.81 -19.27
CA VAL A 373 -16.93 8.12 -18.75
C VAL A 373 -15.98 9.22 -19.23
N ASP A 374 -14.67 8.98 -19.11
CA ASP A 374 -13.66 9.97 -19.51
C ASP A 374 -13.62 10.18 -21.05
N ASP A 375 -13.84 9.12 -21.84
CA ASP A 375 -13.89 9.21 -23.30
C ASP A 375 -15.15 9.91 -23.79
N TRP A 376 -16.30 9.62 -23.16
CA TRP A 376 -17.53 10.36 -23.44
C TRP A 376 -17.35 11.84 -23.11
N PHE A 377 -16.77 12.17 -21.95
CA PHE A 377 -16.51 13.55 -21.54
C PHE A 377 -15.62 14.28 -22.54
N ALA A 378 -14.48 13.67 -22.90
CA ALA A 378 -13.46 14.29 -23.72
C ALA A 378 -13.77 14.26 -25.23
N GLY A 379 -14.63 13.34 -25.68
CA GLY A 379 -14.77 13.04 -27.10
C GLY A 379 -13.49 12.47 -27.73
N SER A 380 -12.60 11.89 -26.91
CA SER A 380 -11.28 11.38 -27.33
C SER A 380 -11.35 10.22 -28.32
N GLY A 381 -12.45 9.44 -28.29
CA GLY A 381 -12.65 8.33 -29.22
C GLY A 381 -11.53 7.28 -29.17
N ARG A 382 -10.99 6.98 -27.97
CA ARG A 382 -9.92 5.97 -27.80
C ARG A 382 -10.34 4.59 -28.33
N GLN A 383 -11.64 4.36 -28.49
CA GLN A 383 -12.17 3.28 -29.33
C GLN A 383 -12.94 3.82 -30.54
N ALA A 384 -12.78 3.14 -31.68
CA ALA A 384 -13.48 3.50 -32.91
C ALA A 384 -15.00 3.51 -32.65
N PRO A 385 -15.68 4.66 -32.84
CA PRO A 385 -17.13 4.71 -32.67
C PRO A 385 -17.80 3.76 -33.68
N PRO A 386 -18.98 3.20 -33.35
CA PRO A 386 -19.82 2.55 -34.34
C PRO A 386 -20.01 3.46 -35.56
N ALA A 387 -19.96 2.89 -36.76
CA ALA A 387 -19.96 3.67 -38.01
C ALA A 387 -21.13 4.69 -38.05
N GLY A 388 -20.80 5.98 -38.16
CA GLY A 388 -21.78 7.04 -38.46
C GLY A 388 -21.83 8.25 -37.53
N SER A 389 -21.14 8.25 -36.39
CA SER A 389 -21.12 9.39 -35.47
C SER A 389 -19.70 9.71 -35.00
N PRO A 390 -19.08 10.84 -35.40
CA PRO A 390 -17.82 11.26 -34.81
C PRO A 390 -18.01 11.49 -33.29
N PRO A 391 -17.01 11.15 -32.46
CA PRO A 391 -17.12 11.37 -31.03
C PRO A 391 -17.15 12.88 -30.78
N ALA A 392 -18.28 13.37 -30.26
CA ALA A 392 -18.44 14.74 -29.82
C ALA A 392 -18.32 14.76 -28.28
N PRO A 393 -17.48 15.65 -27.71
CA PRO A 393 -17.31 15.74 -26.26
C PRO A 393 -18.64 15.95 -25.54
N ALA A 394 -18.87 15.17 -24.48
CA ALA A 394 -20.08 15.17 -23.66
C ALA A 394 -21.40 15.08 -24.44
N SER A 395 -21.41 14.40 -25.59
CA SER A 395 -22.59 14.31 -26.45
C SER A 395 -23.70 13.48 -25.82
N GLU A 396 -24.87 14.10 -25.64
CA GLU A 396 -26.08 13.42 -25.13
C GLU A 396 -26.76 12.53 -26.19
N THR A 397 -26.31 12.60 -27.44
CA THR A 397 -26.77 11.71 -28.52
C THR A 397 -25.75 10.61 -28.84
N GLY A 398 -24.61 10.59 -28.16
CA GLY A 398 -23.57 9.58 -28.31
C GLY A 398 -24.01 8.21 -27.79
N ALA A 399 -23.55 7.14 -28.43
CA ALA A 399 -23.98 5.77 -28.12
C ALA A 399 -23.67 5.33 -26.66
N TYR A 400 -22.59 5.85 -26.07
CA TYR A 400 -22.20 5.56 -24.68
C TYR A 400 -22.87 6.47 -23.65
N PHE A 401 -23.60 7.52 -24.06
CA PHE A 401 -24.27 8.44 -23.12
C PHE A 401 -25.29 7.72 -22.23
N ARG A 402 -25.85 6.60 -22.70
CA ARG A 402 -26.73 5.75 -21.88
C ARG A 402 -26.11 5.40 -20.52
N TYR A 403 -24.82 5.07 -20.45
CA TYR A 403 -24.16 4.71 -19.19
C TYR A 403 -24.00 5.93 -18.27
N ILE A 404 -23.80 7.11 -18.85
CA ILE A 404 -23.72 8.36 -18.08
C ILE A 404 -25.09 8.71 -17.51
N ARG A 405 -26.12 8.65 -18.34
CA ARG A 405 -27.50 8.98 -17.97
C ARG A 405 -28.08 7.97 -16.98
N ASP A 406 -27.91 6.68 -17.23
CA ASP A 406 -28.63 5.61 -16.54
C ASP A 406 -27.88 5.05 -15.33
N ASN A 407 -26.55 5.21 -15.27
CA ASN A 407 -25.71 4.72 -14.17
C ASN A 407 -25.05 5.87 -13.40
N ILE A 408 -24.15 6.63 -14.06
CA ILE A 408 -23.33 7.65 -13.37
C ILE A 408 -24.19 8.73 -12.70
N ARG A 409 -25.22 9.23 -13.40
CA ARG A 409 -26.10 10.29 -12.89
C ARG A 409 -27.19 9.81 -11.93
N THR A 410 -27.35 8.50 -11.76
CA THR A 410 -28.41 7.88 -10.94
C THR A 410 -27.88 7.10 -9.75
N GLY A 411 -26.56 6.82 -9.70
CA GLY A 411 -25.96 5.99 -8.65
C GLY A 411 -26.20 4.47 -8.82
N ILE A 412 -26.69 4.03 -9.99
CA ILE A 412 -27.06 2.62 -10.21
C ILE A 412 -25.86 1.83 -10.77
N THR A 413 -25.47 0.76 -10.08
CA THR A 413 -24.33 -0.09 -10.45
C THR A 413 -24.69 -1.36 -11.23
N THR A 414 -25.98 -1.71 -11.34
CA THR A 414 -26.47 -2.93 -12.02
C THR A 414 -27.50 -2.65 -13.09
#